data_AF-A0A7R7CG19-F1
#
_entry.id   AF-A0A7R7CG19-F1
#
_cell.length_a   1.000
_cell.length_b   1.000
_cell.length_c   1.000
_cell.angle_alpha   90.00
_cell.angle_beta   90.00
_cell.angle_gamma   90.00
#
_symmetry.space_group_name_H-M   'P 1'
#
loop_
_entity.id
_entity.type
_entity.pdbx_description
1 polymer ?
#
loop_
_entity_poly.entity_id
_entity_poly.type
_entity_poly.pdbx_seq_one_letter_code
_entity_poly.pdbx_strand_id
1 'polypeptide(L)'
;MELQAVGGLFRPRWETQPLEAWASQLQAVCGNYHPVPAEGRKAITGAVEALYAGGIDFAHVTKDLSAVERHTADIRRDDQEHLFLIIQLTGACGIEQSGRQAVLQQGDCILVDSTRPSRFVFSGRFSNQISVHLPRQTMYAHRSVRFEVASRLDRSDPMATTLRSLVAKMLSGDTGGSKGDHLKSLLYDATRLSFMGDDVVELMATVSGAGQRVELVLELIDRHLTEPELGPKWLAQRLSVSLRTLQEDFQSTGATCTAMIRDKRLKLAAELLERERSAGKGRSIADIAFACGFNDISYFNRSFREKFGSAPSGYLRGTSRPSVQ
;
A
#
# COMPACT_ATOMS: atom_id res chain seq x y z
N MET A 1 14.18 -2.78 -24.53
CA MET A 1 14.21 -3.42 -25.86
C MET A 1 12.87 -4.02 -26.25
N GLU A 2 12.17 -4.76 -25.38
CA GLU A 2 10.98 -5.52 -25.80
C GLU A 2 9.82 -4.67 -26.34
N LEU A 3 9.52 -3.52 -25.73
CA LEU A 3 8.47 -2.61 -26.23
C LEU A 3 8.79 -1.98 -27.59
N GLN A 4 10.06 -1.94 -28.01
CA GLN A 4 10.44 -1.43 -29.34
C GLN A 4 10.01 -2.37 -30.47
N ALA A 5 9.77 -3.65 -30.16
CA ALA A 5 9.26 -4.62 -31.13
C ALA A 5 7.73 -4.49 -31.33
N VAL A 6 7.03 -3.77 -30.45
CA VAL A 6 5.59 -3.52 -30.59
C VAL A 6 5.39 -2.46 -31.67
N GLY A 7 4.69 -2.84 -32.75
CA GLY A 7 4.39 -1.93 -33.85
C GLY A 7 3.61 -0.70 -33.40
N GLY A 8 3.90 0.45 -34.02
CA GLY A 8 3.16 1.70 -33.79
C GLY A 8 3.57 2.50 -32.55
N LEU A 9 4.18 1.87 -31.53
CA LEU A 9 4.63 2.57 -30.32
C LEU A 9 5.81 3.52 -30.54
N PHE A 10 6.65 3.19 -31.51
CA PHE A 10 7.81 3.98 -31.92
C PHE A 10 7.65 4.36 -33.38
N ARG A 11 7.56 5.66 -33.66
CA ARG A 11 7.45 6.20 -35.02
C ARG A 11 8.62 7.15 -35.29
N PRO A 12 9.14 7.18 -36.52
CA PRO A 12 10.21 8.11 -36.90
C PRO A 12 9.74 9.56 -36.92
N ARG A 13 8.44 9.80 -37.14
CA ARG A 13 7.80 11.11 -37.11
C ARG A 13 6.42 11.03 -36.49
N TRP A 14 6.03 12.10 -35.81
CA TRP A 14 4.71 12.28 -35.21
C TRP A 14 4.01 13.47 -35.88
N GLU A 15 2.72 13.36 -36.09
CA GLU A 15 1.92 14.42 -36.69
C GLU A 15 1.73 15.58 -35.70
N THR A 16 1.50 16.76 -36.25
CA THR A 16 1.18 17.97 -35.46
C THR A 16 -0.28 18.31 -35.65
N GLN A 17 -0.99 18.51 -34.54
CA GLN A 17 -2.43 18.80 -34.52
C GLN A 17 -2.75 19.96 -33.57
N PRO A 18 -3.93 20.61 -33.70
CA PRO A 18 -4.37 21.63 -32.76
C PRO A 18 -4.40 21.11 -31.32
N LEU A 19 -4.02 21.95 -30.34
CA LEU A 19 -4.02 21.60 -28.92
C LEU A 19 -5.38 21.09 -28.43
N GLU A 20 -6.47 21.71 -28.88
CA GLU A 20 -7.84 21.35 -28.49
C GLU A 20 -8.22 19.93 -28.95
N ALA A 21 -7.78 19.54 -30.16
CA ALA A 21 -8.00 18.21 -30.68
C ALA A 21 -7.23 17.16 -29.86
N TRP A 22 -5.95 17.44 -29.56
CA TRP A 22 -5.14 16.58 -28.71
C TRP A 22 -5.72 16.48 -27.28
N ALA A 23 -6.17 17.59 -26.71
CA ALA A 23 -6.81 17.64 -25.38
C ALA A 23 -8.07 16.77 -25.33
N SER A 24 -8.90 16.85 -26.38
CA SER A 24 -10.11 16.03 -26.50
C SER A 24 -9.78 14.54 -26.57
N GLN A 25 -8.71 14.16 -27.30
CA GLN A 25 -8.23 12.77 -27.34
C GLN A 25 -7.75 12.31 -25.96
N LEU A 26 -6.96 13.14 -25.25
CA LEU A 26 -6.50 12.82 -23.90
C LEU A 26 -7.69 12.60 -22.95
N GLN A 27 -8.68 13.49 -22.99
CA GLN A 27 -9.84 13.43 -22.10
C GLN A 27 -10.71 12.20 -22.37
N ALA A 28 -10.91 11.85 -23.64
CA ALA A 28 -11.68 10.68 -24.03
C ALA A 28 -11.04 9.37 -23.56
N VAL A 29 -9.70 9.30 -23.49
CA VAL A 29 -8.98 8.06 -23.16
C VAL A 29 -8.59 7.98 -21.70
N CYS A 30 -8.07 9.07 -21.12
CA CYS A 30 -7.48 9.09 -19.78
C CYS A 30 -8.35 9.77 -18.72
N GLY A 31 -9.50 10.37 -19.11
CA GLY A 31 -10.35 11.17 -18.22
C GLY A 31 -9.95 12.64 -18.20
N ASN A 32 -10.60 13.45 -17.36
CA ASN A 32 -10.42 14.91 -17.33
C ASN A 32 -8.99 15.33 -16.89
N TYR A 33 -8.08 15.42 -17.86
CA TYR A 33 -6.73 15.95 -17.74
C TYR A 33 -6.55 17.16 -18.66
N HIS A 34 -5.81 18.16 -18.19
CA HIS A 34 -5.65 19.45 -18.85
C HIS A 34 -4.22 19.62 -19.37
N PRO A 35 -4.02 19.68 -20.70
CA PRO A 35 -2.70 19.93 -21.26
C PRO A 35 -2.31 21.40 -21.12
N VAL A 36 -1.04 21.63 -20.81
CA VAL A 36 -0.43 22.96 -20.77
C VAL A 36 0.64 23.03 -21.86
N PRO A 37 0.44 23.83 -22.92
CA PRO A 37 1.41 23.95 -24.01
C PRO A 37 2.68 24.69 -23.58
N ALA A 38 3.73 24.59 -24.39
CA ALA A 38 4.85 25.52 -24.29
C ALA A 38 4.38 26.94 -24.64
N GLU A 39 5.04 27.94 -24.07
CA GLU A 39 4.66 29.34 -24.25
C GLU A 39 4.50 29.69 -25.73
N GLY A 40 3.37 30.32 -26.07
CA GLY A 40 3.00 30.71 -27.43
C GLY A 40 2.58 29.57 -28.37
N ARG A 41 2.63 28.29 -27.95
CA ARG A 41 2.22 27.16 -28.80
C ARG A 41 0.71 26.90 -28.74
N LYS A 42 0.11 26.69 -29.91
CA LYS A 42 -1.30 26.29 -30.09
C LYS A 42 -1.48 24.92 -30.75
N ALA A 43 -0.37 24.27 -31.10
CA ALA A 43 -0.35 22.97 -31.75
C ALA A 43 0.65 22.05 -31.03
N ILE A 44 0.34 20.76 -31.05
CA ILE A 44 1.07 19.70 -30.35
C ILE A 44 1.54 18.67 -31.36
N THR A 45 2.80 18.28 -31.28
CA THR A 45 3.35 17.15 -32.02
C THR A 45 3.16 15.88 -31.20
N GLY A 46 2.29 15.00 -31.67
CA GLY A 46 1.90 13.77 -30.97
C GLY A 46 0.39 13.53 -31.02
N ALA A 47 -0.03 12.43 -30.41
CA ALA A 47 -1.41 11.95 -30.37
C ALA A 47 -1.67 11.16 -29.08
N VAL A 48 -2.95 10.96 -28.78
CA VAL A 48 -3.41 10.00 -27.77
C VAL A 48 -4.22 8.92 -28.47
N GLU A 49 -3.77 7.68 -28.36
CA GLU A 49 -4.41 6.52 -28.98
C GLU A 49 -4.83 5.53 -27.88
N ALA A 50 -6.09 5.08 -27.91
CA ALA A 50 -6.56 3.98 -27.07
C ALA A 50 -6.20 2.65 -27.73
N LEU A 51 -5.63 1.73 -26.95
CA LEU A 51 -5.35 0.37 -27.37
C LEU A 51 -6.06 -0.58 -26.41
N TYR A 52 -6.53 -1.72 -26.91
CA TYR A 52 -7.15 -2.76 -26.09
C TYR A 52 -6.47 -4.08 -26.38
N ALA A 53 -5.91 -4.70 -25.33
CA ALA A 53 -5.21 -5.98 -25.43
C ALA A 53 -5.32 -6.75 -24.13
N GLY A 54 -5.47 -8.07 -24.19
CA GLY A 54 -5.53 -8.92 -23.00
C GLY A 54 -6.65 -8.54 -22.02
N GLY A 55 -7.74 -7.94 -22.50
CA GLY A 55 -8.82 -7.47 -21.63
C GLY A 55 -8.48 -6.24 -20.80
N ILE A 56 -7.49 -5.45 -21.21
CA ILE A 56 -7.02 -4.24 -20.52
C ILE A 56 -6.96 -3.09 -21.52
N ASP A 57 -7.38 -1.92 -21.06
CA ASP A 57 -7.23 -0.66 -21.79
C ASP A 57 -5.83 -0.07 -21.58
N PHE A 58 -5.26 0.44 -22.66
CA PHE A 58 -4.01 1.18 -22.67
C PHE A 58 -4.21 2.53 -23.36
N ALA A 59 -3.44 3.52 -22.94
CA ALA A 59 -3.30 4.77 -23.66
C ALA A 59 -1.87 4.95 -24.13
N HIS A 60 -1.68 5.11 -25.44
CA HIS A 60 -0.41 5.54 -26.01
C HIS A 60 -0.42 7.06 -26.17
N VAL A 61 0.43 7.74 -25.40
CA VAL A 61 0.37 9.20 -25.20
C VAL A 61 1.68 9.84 -25.62
N THR A 62 1.67 10.47 -26.79
CA THR A 62 2.80 11.23 -27.35
C THR A 62 2.50 12.72 -27.36
N LYS A 63 3.48 13.54 -26.96
CA LYS A 63 3.32 14.99 -26.85
C LYS A 63 4.64 15.73 -26.78
N ASP A 64 4.60 17.04 -27.01
CA ASP A 64 5.66 18.02 -26.72
C ASP A 64 5.14 19.21 -25.89
N LEU A 65 4.35 18.89 -24.86
CA LEU A 65 3.73 19.85 -23.94
C LEU A 65 4.71 20.42 -22.90
N SER A 66 4.31 21.47 -22.18
CA SER A 66 4.99 21.87 -20.94
C SER A 66 4.59 20.96 -19.79
N ALA A 67 3.30 20.74 -19.63
CA ALA A 67 2.74 19.95 -18.55
C ALA A 67 1.38 19.33 -18.91
N VAL A 68 0.91 18.41 -18.08
CA VAL A 68 -0.47 17.92 -18.03
C VAL A 68 -0.91 17.94 -16.57
N GLU A 69 -2.11 18.44 -16.29
CA GLU A 69 -2.60 18.69 -14.94
C GLU A 69 -3.96 18.02 -14.70
N ARG A 70 -4.18 17.56 -13.47
CA ARG A 70 -5.48 17.10 -13.00
C ARG A 70 -5.75 17.65 -11.62
N HIS A 71 -6.90 18.28 -11.44
CA HIS A 71 -7.30 18.92 -10.20
C HIS A 71 -8.45 18.16 -9.54
N THR A 72 -8.74 18.51 -8.27
CA THR A 72 -9.82 17.89 -7.50
C THR A 72 -11.20 18.03 -8.15
N ALA A 73 -11.44 19.12 -8.88
CA ALA A 73 -12.70 19.34 -9.60
C ALA A 73 -12.90 18.34 -10.75
N ASP A 74 -11.82 17.95 -11.42
CA ASP A 74 -11.82 17.01 -12.54
C ASP A 74 -12.14 15.59 -12.07
N ILE A 75 -11.56 15.19 -10.94
CA ILE A 75 -11.75 13.86 -10.33
C ILE A 75 -13.23 13.59 -10.03
N ARG A 76 -13.98 14.62 -9.61
CA ARG A 76 -15.41 14.48 -9.28
C ARG A 76 -16.30 14.31 -10.52
N ARG A 77 -15.79 14.64 -11.72
CA ARG A 77 -16.52 14.58 -12.98
C ARG A 77 -16.27 13.29 -13.75
N ASP A 78 -15.20 12.58 -13.43
CA ASP A 78 -14.91 11.27 -14.01
C ASP A 78 -15.69 10.17 -13.25
N ASP A 79 -16.19 9.20 -14.01
CA ASP A 79 -16.94 8.04 -13.52
C ASP A 79 -16.07 6.78 -13.38
N GLN A 80 -14.90 6.76 -14.02
CA GLN A 80 -13.96 5.64 -13.97
C GLN A 80 -12.73 5.96 -13.11
N GLU A 81 -12.46 5.09 -12.15
CA GLU A 81 -11.29 5.19 -11.27
C GLU A 81 -10.23 4.14 -11.67
N HIS A 82 -9.06 4.62 -12.01
CA HIS A 82 -7.91 3.79 -12.40
C HIS A 82 -6.68 4.06 -11.53
N LEU A 83 -5.83 3.04 -11.42
CA LEU A 83 -4.40 3.24 -11.24
C LEU A 83 -3.75 3.18 -12.63
N PHE A 84 -2.99 4.20 -12.99
CA PHE A 84 -2.25 4.25 -14.25
C PHE A 84 -0.83 3.77 -14.04
N LEU A 85 -0.50 2.60 -14.58
CA LEU A 85 0.89 2.16 -14.69
C LEU A 85 1.48 2.79 -15.95
N ILE A 86 2.35 3.77 -15.78
CA ILE A 86 2.96 4.52 -16.86
C ILE A 86 4.38 4.00 -17.10
N ILE A 87 4.71 3.74 -18.36
CA ILE A 87 6.04 3.34 -18.82
C ILE A 87 6.55 4.42 -19.77
N GLN A 88 7.72 4.99 -19.47
CA GLN A 88 8.34 6.02 -20.30
C GLN A 88 9.05 5.37 -21.50
N LEU A 89 8.60 5.64 -22.73
CA LEU A 89 9.15 5.06 -23.95
C LEU A 89 10.22 5.95 -24.60
N THR A 90 10.07 7.26 -24.56
CA THR A 90 11.04 8.23 -25.11
C THR A 90 10.91 9.56 -24.39
N GLY A 91 12.02 10.27 -24.17
CA GLY A 91 12.02 11.54 -23.43
C GLY A 91 11.96 11.32 -21.92
N ALA A 92 11.62 12.38 -21.19
CA ALA A 92 11.53 12.38 -19.74
C ALA A 92 10.21 13.00 -19.26
N CYS A 93 9.81 12.68 -18.03
CA CYS A 93 8.61 13.21 -17.41
C CYS A 93 8.83 13.43 -15.91
N GLY A 94 8.74 14.68 -15.46
CA GLY A 94 8.56 14.98 -14.04
C GLY A 94 7.12 14.65 -13.63
N ILE A 95 6.92 14.13 -12.43
CA ILE A 95 5.61 13.77 -11.89
C ILE A 95 5.53 14.26 -10.46
N GLU A 96 4.41 14.90 -10.12
CA GLU A 96 4.05 15.28 -8.76
C GLU A 96 2.65 14.76 -8.43
N GLN A 97 2.53 13.99 -7.35
CA GLN A 97 1.25 13.55 -6.81
C GLN A 97 1.40 13.14 -5.34
N SER A 98 0.40 13.44 -4.51
CA SER A 98 0.40 13.10 -3.07
C SER A 98 1.65 13.56 -2.31
N GLY A 99 2.21 14.72 -2.67
CA GLY A 99 3.41 15.28 -2.04
C GLY A 99 4.73 14.58 -2.43
N ARG A 100 4.69 13.58 -3.32
CA ARG A 100 5.89 12.94 -3.87
C ARG A 100 6.21 13.50 -5.25
N GLN A 101 7.50 13.59 -5.54
CA GLN A 101 8.02 14.00 -6.83
C GLN A 101 8.98 12.94 -7.39
N ALA A 102 8.85 12.65 -8.67
CA ALA A 102 9.73 11.72 -9.38
C ALA A 102 10.02 12.23 -10.80
N VAL A 103 11.15 11.82 -11.37
CA VAL A 103 11.47 12.06 -12.77
C VAL A 103 11.67 10.72 -13.47
N LEU A 104 10.85 10.45 -14.47
CA LEU A 104 10.98 9.28 -15.32
C LEU A 104 11.96 9.54 -16.47
N GLN A 105 12.85 8.58 -16.67
CA GLN A 105 13.68 8.45 -17.87
C GLN A 105 13.16 7.29 -18.73
N GLN A 106 13.65 7.19 -19.97
CA GLN A 106 13.30 6.08 -20.85
C GLN A 106 13.50 4.73 -20.17
N GLY A 107 12.45 3.91 -20.16
CA GLY A 107 12.40 2.60 -19.53
C GLY A 107 11.82 2.62 -18.12
N ASP A 108 11.78 3.75 -17.42
CA ASP A 108 11.25 3.82 -16.06
C ASP A 108 9.73 3.55 -16.05
N CYS A 109 9.26 3.00 -14.93
CA CYS A 109 7.85 2.74 -14.66
C CYS A 109 7.38 3.54 -13.42
N ILE A 110 6.11 3.91 -13.37
CA ILE A 110 5.49 4.54 -12.20
C ILE A 110 4.01 4.18 -12.12
N LEU A 111 3.46 4.17 -10.91
CA LEU A 111 2.03 4.03 -10.67
C LEU A 111 1.42 5.37 -10.22
N VAL A 112 0.37 5.83 -10.89
CA VAL A 112 -0.34 7.08 -10.59
C VAL A 112 -1.80 6.79 -10.25
N ASP A 113 -2.34 7.44 -9.23
CA ASP A 113 -3.74 7.31 -8.83
C ASP A 113 -4.61 8.38 -9.48
N SER A 114 -5.53 7.98 -10.37
CA SER A 114 -6.45 8.93 -11.03
C SER A 114 -7.42 9.62 -10.08
N THR A 115 -7.59 9.10 -8.86
CA THR A 115 -8.49 9.66 -7.83
C THR A 115 -7.82 10.75 -6.98
N ARG A 116 -6.61 11.16 -7.34
CA ARG A 116 -5.85 12.22 -6.66
C ARG A 116 -5.31 13.25 -7.65
N PRO A 117 -5.16 14.53 -7.26
CA PRO A 117 -4.54 15.53 -8.11
C PRO A 117 -3.13 15.11 -8.54
N SER A 118 -2.76 15.45 -9.76
CA SER A 118 -1.44 15.14 -10.31
C SER A 118 -0.97 16.19 -11.31
N ARG A 119 0.34 16.34 -11.39
CA ARG A 119 1.02 17.19 -12.38
C ARG A 119 2.12 16.39 -13.06
N PHE A 120 2.10 16.37 -14.39
CA PHE A 120 3.14 15.81 -15.23
C PHE A 120 3.87 16.95 -15.93
N VAL A 121 5.20 16.94 -15.96
CA VAL A 121 6.03 18.04 -16.47
C VAL A 121 6.99 17.51 -17.53
N PHE A 122 6.97 18.12 -18.71
CA PHE A 122 7.77 17.75 -19.88
C PHE A 122 8.65 18.89 -20.38
N SER A 123 8.42 20.13 -19.91
CA SER A 123 9.24 21.31 -20.24
C SER A 123 9.34 21.61 -21.74
N GLY A 124 8.26 21.37 -22.49
CA GLY A 124 8.20 21.61 -23.94
C GLY A 124 8.99 20.59 -24.78
N ARG A 125 9.50 19.52 -24.16
CA ARG A 125 10.25 18.46 -24.84
C ARG A 125 9.31 17.34 -25.27
N PHE A 126 9.63 16.71 -26.39
CA PHE A 126 8.91 15.54 -26.85
C PHE A 126 9.01 14.39 -25.84
N SER A 127 7.88 13.73 -25.58
CA SER A 127 7.73 12.62 -24.64
C SER A 127 6.74 11.59 -25.20
N ASN A 128 7.11 10.31 -25.10
CA ASN A 128 6.33 9.17 -25.55
C ASN A 128 6.13 8.21 -24.35
N GLN A 129 4.89 7.91 -24.01
CA GLN A 129 4.53 7.08 -22.86
C GLN A 129 3.43 6.09 -23.23
N ILE A 130 3.48 4.89 -22.67
CA ILE A 130 2.33 3.98 -22.64
C ILE A 130 1.79 3.96 -21.20
N SER A 131 0.48 4.10 -21.06
CA SER A 131 -0.25 4.01 -19.79
C SER A 131 -1.11 2.76 -19.83
N VAL A 132 -1.02 1.92 -18.81
CA VAL A 132 -1.91 0.78 -18.60
C VAL A 132 -3.01 1.22 -17.62
N HIS A 133 -4.27 1.07 -18.01
CA HIS A 133 -5.41 1.49 -17.20
C HIS A 133 -5.86 0.32 -16.34
N LEU A 134 -5.47 0.33 -15.06
CA LEU A 134 -5.77 -0.73 -14.11
C LEU A 134 -7.00 -0.32 -13.30
N PRO A 135 -8.16 -1.00 -13.42
CA PRO A 135 -9.35 -0.64 -12.67
C PRO A 135 -9.07 -0.64 -11.17
N ARG A 136 -9.33 0.49 -10.51
CA ARG A 136 -8.96 0.70 -9.11
C ARG A 136 -9.60 -0.37 -8.23
N GLN A 137 -10.88 -0.65 -8.42
CA GLN A 137 -11.60 -1.69 -7.64
C GLN A 137 -10.91 -3.06 -7.71
N THR A 138 -10.45 -3.45 -8.90
CA THR A 138 -9.73 -4.72 -9.06
C THR A 138 -8.39 -4.69 -8.34
N MET A 139 -7.62 -3.61 -8.49
CA MET A 139 -6.31 -3.44 -7.83
C MET A 139 -6.42 -3.41 -6.30
N TYR A 140 -7.53 -2.94 -5.73
CA TYR A 140 -7.77 -2.93 -4.28
C TYR A 140 -8.63 -4.10 -3.76
N ALA A 141 -9.06 -5.03 -4.62
CA ALA A 141 -9.93 -6.15 -4.22
C ALA A 141 -9.31 -7.06 -3.13
N HIS A 142 -7.98 -7.13 -3.05
CA HIS A 142 -7.27 -7.79 -1.95
C HIS A 142 -7.07 -6.80 -0.80
N ARG A 143 -7.79 -7.02 0.31
CA ARG A 143 -7.99 -6.10 1.46
C ARG A 143 -6.73 -5.58 2.18
N SER A 144 -5.53 -5.97 1.77
CA SER A 144 -4.27 -5.66 2.45
C SER A 144 -3.28 -4.83 1.61
N VAL A 145 -3.61 -4.47 0.36
CA VAL A 145 -2.69 -3.73 -0.50
C VAL A 145 -2.86 -2.22 -0.32
N ARG A 146 -1.79 -1.55 0.13
CA ARG A 146 -1.62 -0.10 0.01
C ARG A 146 -0.61 0.17 -1.09
N PHE A 147 -0.98 0.99 -2.07
CA PHE A 147 -0.05 1.36 -3.14
C PHE A 147 0.73 2.63 -2.78
N GLU A 148 2.04 2.57 -2.96
CA GLU A 148 2.91 3.73 -3.03
C GLU A 148 2.87 4.34 -4.43
N VAL A 149 1.93 5.27 -4.60
CA VAL A 149 1.75 6.01 -5.85
C VAL A 149 2.80 7.10 -5.97
N ALA A 150 3.10 7.47 -7.22
CA ALA A 150 4.19 8.38 -7.58
C ALA A 150 5.59 7.93 -7.11
N SER A 151 5.77 6.64 -6.81
CA SER A 151 7.08 6.01 -6.60
C SER A 151 7.61 5.44 -7.91
N ARG A 152 8.79 5.89 -8.33
CA ARG A 152 9.45 5.47 -9.57
C ARG A 152 10.12 4.11 -9.39
N LEU A 153 9.88 3.19 -10.32
CA LEU A 153 10.77 2.06 -10.55
C LEU A 153 11.77 2.42 -11.66
N ASP A 154 13.05 2.35 -11.32
CA ASP A 154 14.14 2.62 -12.26
C ASP A 154 14.17 1.59 -13.38
N ARG A 155 14.57 1.98 -14.58
CA ARG A 155 14.68 1.09 -15.74
C ARG A 155 15.49 -0.18 -15.49
N SER A 156 16.49 -0.15 -14.61
CA SER A 156 17.30 -1.33 -14.27
C SER A 156 16.66 -2.24 -13.24
N ASP A 157 15.55 -1.83 -12.62
CA ASP A 157 14.81 -2.64 -11.65
C ASP A 157 14.26 -3.91 -12.33
N PRO A 158 14.44 -5.10 -11.70
CA PRO A 158 13.89 -6.35 -12.23
C PRO A 158 12.38 -6.31 -12.44
N MET A 159 11.63 -5.70 -11.51
CA MET A 159 10.18 -5.54 -11.60
C MET A 159 9.79 -4.58 -12.72
N ALA A 160 10.53 -3.48 -12.91
CA ALA A 160 10.30 -2.63 -14.07
C ALA A 160 10.52 -3.40 -15.38
N THR A 161 11.52 -4.28 -15.43
CA THR A 161 11.76 -5.16 -16.59
C THR A 161 10.59 -6.10 -16.80
N THR A 162 10.16 -6.84 -15.78
CA THR A 162 9.01 -7.76 -15.83
C THR A 162 7.75 -7.06 -16.32
N LEU A 163 7.42 -5.88 -15.77
CA LEU A 163 6.26 -5.10 -16.18
C LEU A 163 6.32 -4.73 -17.66
N ARG A 164 7.47 -4.25 -18.15
CA ARG A 164 7.66 -3.94 -19.58
C ARG A 164 7.51 -5.18 -20.46
N SER A 165 8.03 -6.34 -20.04
CA SER A 165 7.91 -7.60 -20.79
C SER A 165 6.45 -8.06 -20.89
N LEU A 166 5.71 -7.99 -19.78
CA LEU A 166 4.29 -8.36 -19.75
C LEU A 166 3.47 -7.44 -20.66
N VAL A 167 3.67 -6.13 -20.57
CA VAL A 167 3.00 -5.14 -21.43
C VAL A 167 3.36 -5.35 -22.90
N ALA A 168 4.63 -5.55 -23.23
CA ALA A 168 5.05 -5.85 -24.59
C ALA A 168 4.39 -7.13 -25.11
N LYS A 169 4.30 -8.18 -24.28
CA LYS A 169 3.70 -9.44 -24.67
C LYS A 169 2.19 -9.33 -24.90
N MET A 170 1.49 -8.54 -24.08
CA MET A 170 0.07 -8.25 -24.28
C MET A 170 -0.18 -7.50 -25.59
N LEU A 171 0.60 -6.44 -25.86
CA LEU A 171 0.41 -5.62 -27.06
C LEU A 171 0.85 -6.30 -28.37
N SER A 172 1.71 -7.32 -28.30
CA SER A 172 2.25 -8.01 -29.48
C SER A 172 1.59 -9.35 -29.81
N GLY A 173 0.77 -9.90 -28.90
CA GLY A 173 0.29 -11.29 -28.98
C GLY A 173 -1.21 -11.40 -29.18
N ASP A 174 -1.65 -12.54 -29.71
CA ASP A 174 -3.04 -12.96 -29.54
C ASP A 174 -3.24 -13.40 -28.08
N THR A 175 -3.84 -12.52 -27.30
CA THR A 175 -4.17 -12.75 -25.89
C THR A 175 -5.57 -13.33 -25.71
N GLY A 176 -6.14 -13.99 -26.72
CA GLY A 176 -7.42 -14.67 -26.60
C GLY A 176 -7.37 -15.86 -25.62
N GLY A 177 -8.47 -16.08 -24.90
CA GLY A 177 -8.68 -17.25 -24.03
C GLY A 177 -7.84 -17.27 -22.75
N SER A 178 -7.75 -18.43 -22.11
CA SER A 178 -7.21 -18.60 -20.75
C SER A 178 -5.76 -18.16 -20.56
N LYS A 179 -4.92 -18.21 -21.60
CA LYS A 179 -3.54 -17.72 -21.53
C LYS A 179 -3.48 -16.19 -21.42
N GLY A 180 -4.41 -15.48 -22.06
CA GLY A 180 -4.56 -14.03 -21.92
C GLY A 180 -4.99 -13.65 -20.51
N ASP A 181 -5.95 -14.38 -19.94
CA ASP A 181 -6.41 -14.16 -18.55
C ASP A 181 -5.28 -14.36 -17.54
N HIS A 182 -4.46 -15.40 -17.71
CA HIS A 182 -3.27 -15.60 -16.88
C HIS A 182 -2.26 -14.46 -17.02
N LEU A 183 -2.03 -13.96 -18.24
CA LEU A 183 -1.12 -12.85 -18.48
C LEU A 183 -1.62 -11.54 -17.83
N LYS A 184 -2.93 -11.28 -17.90
CA LYS A 184 -3.60 -10.18 -17.21
C LYS A 184 -3.44 -10.29 -15.69
N SER A 185 -3.66 -11.48 -15.12
CA SER A 185 -3.44 -11.72 -13.68
C SER A 185 -1.99 -11.45 -13.29
N LEU A 186 -1.03 -11.96 -14.07
CA LEU A 186 0.40 -11.73 -13.83
C LEU A 186 0.77 -10.26 -13.87
N LEU A 187 0.20 -9.47 -14.80
CA LEU A 187 0.40 -8.02 -14.82
C LEU A 187 -0.14 -7.36 -13.55
N TYR A 188 -1.35 -7.71 -13.12
CA TYR A 188 -1.95 -7.15 -11.92
C TYR A 188 -1.12 -7.48 -10.68
N ASP A 189 -0.70 -8.74 -10.53
CA ASP A 189 0.09 -9.20 -9.39
C ASP A 189 1.49 -8.59 -9.38
N ALA A 190 2.17 -8.57 -10.53
CA ALA A 190 3.45 -7.89 -10.67
C ALA A 190 3.33 -6.41 -10.33
N THR A 191 2.27 -5.73 -10.78
CA THR A 191 2.05 -4.30 -10.47
C THR A 191 1.78 -4.09 -8.98
N ARG A 192 1.00 -4.97 -8.32
CA ARG A 192 0.84 -4.93 -6.86
C ARG A 192 2.20 -5.01 -6.18
N LEU A 193 2.95 -6.08 -6.43
CA LEU A 193 4.24 -6.33 -5.78
C LEU A 193 5.26 -5.20 -6.03
N SER A 194 5.22 -4.60 -7.23
CA SER A 194 6.09 -3.51 -7.66
C SER A 194 5.88 -2.19 -6.91
N PHE A 195 4.65 -1.92 -6.47
CA PHE A 195 4.25 -0.61 -5.95
C PHE A 195 3.50 -0.72 -4.62
N MET A 196 3.61 -1.86 -3.95
CA MET A 196 3.14 -2.00 -2.57
C MET A 196 4.00 -1.11 -1.68
N GLY A 197 3.35 -0.33 -0.82
CA GLY A 197 4.08 0.52 0.12
C GLY A 197 4.90 -0.29 1.11
N ASP A 198 5.95 0.32 1.65
CA ASP A 198 6.89 -0.33 2.55
C ASP A 198 6.20 -0.87 3.83
N ASP A 199 5.06 -0.31 4.25
CA ASP A 199 4.20 -0.87 5.30
C ASP A 199 3.79 -2.35 5.03
N VAL A 200 3.77 -2.77 3.76
CA VAL A 200 3.37 -4.11 3.32
C VAL A 200 4.57 -4.95 2.87
N VAL A 201 5.63 -4.35 2.33
CA VAL A 201 6.90 -5.06 2.07
C VAL A 201 7.60 -5.40 3.39
N GLU A 202 7.59 -4.50 4.36
CA GLU A 202 8.06 -4.76 5.71
C GLU A 202 7.19 -5.84 6.37
N LEU A 203 5.85 -5.81 6.25
CA LEU A 203 4.95 -6.87 6.74
C LEU A 203 5.08 -8.22 6.02
N MET A 204 5.40 -8.24 4.72
CA MET A 204 5.58 -9.48 3.95
C MET A 204 7.01 -10.06 4.07
N ALA A 205 8.02 -9.21 4.25
CA ALA A 205 9.40 -9.62 4.54
C ALA A 205 9.57 -10.07 6.00
N THR A 206 8.93 -9.40 6.96
CA THR A 206 8.97 -9.74 8.41
C THR A 206 8.27 -11.05 8.77
N VAL A 207 7.33 -11.51 7.94
CA VAL A 207 6.62 -12.78 8.16
C VAL A 207 7.47 -14.01 7.78
N SER A 208 8.72 -13.84 7.35
CA SER A 208 9.57 -14.98 6.93
C SER A 208 10.38 -15.63 8.08
N GLY A 209 10.64 -14.93 9.20
CA GLY A 209 11.41 -15.44 10.34
C GLY A 209 10.59 -15.54 11.63
N ALA A 210 10.73 -16.65 12.38
CA ALA A 210 10.00 -16.87 13.64
C ALA A 210 10.26 -15.77 14.70
N GLY A 211 11.51 -15.27 14.81
CA GLY A 211 11.88 -14.21 15.76
C GLY A 211 11.20 -12.87 15.49
N GLN A 212 11.24 -12.41 14.23
CA GLN A 212 10.65 -11.14 13.82
C GLN A 212 9.11 -11.17 13.80
N ARG A 213 8.49 -12.34 13.52
CA ARG A 213 7.04 -12.51 13.73
C ARG A 213 6.65 -12.31 15.19
N VAL A 214 7.47 -12.77 16.13
CA VAL A 214 7.19 -12.54 17.56
C VAL A 214 7.29 -11.06 17.91
N GLU A 215 8.28 -10.32 17.40
CA GLU A 215 8.39 -8.87 17.64
C GLU A 215 7.13 -8.11 17.19
N LEU A 216 6.63 -8.39 15.98
CA LEU A 216 5.38 -7.79 15.48
C LEU A 216 4.16 -8.16 16.32
N VAL A 217 4.09 -9.40 16.78
CA VAL A 217 3.02 -9.84 17.68
C VAL A 217 3.09 -9.05 18.99
N LEU A 218 4.28 -8.79 19.52
CA LEU A 218 4.45 -8.00 20.75
C LEU A 218 3.98 -6.55 20.55
N GLU A 219 4.28 -5.92 19.42
CA GLU A 219 3.78 -4.58 19.11
C GLU A 219 2.24 -4.53 18.95
N LEU A 220 1.65 -5.55 18.33
CA LEU A 220 0.20 -5.65 18.21
C LEU A 220 -0.46 -5.87 19.58
N ILE A 221 0.16 -6.69 20.44
CA ILE A 221 -0.29 -6.85 21.82
C ILE A 221 -0.24 -5.52 22.56
N ASP A 222 0.83 -4.72 22.40
CA ASP A 222 0.95 -3.43 23.08
C ASP A 222 -0.09 -2.41 22.60
N ARG A 223 -0.35 -2.35 21.29
CA ARG A 223 -1.35 -1.44 20.71
C ARG A 223 -2.79 -1.77 21.11
N HIS A 224 -3.11 -3.05 21.23
CA HIS A 224 -4.48 -3.54 21.43
C HIS A 224 -4.70 -4.17 22.82
N LEU A 225 -3.80 -3.90 23.78
CA LEU A 225 -3.68 -4.66 25.04
C LEU A 225 -5.00 -4.78 25.82
N THR A 226 -5.79 -3.70 25.85
CA THR A 226 -7.04 -3.61 26.63
C THR A 226 -8.27 -4.11 25.87
N GLU A 227 -8.13 -4.49 24.59
CA GLU A 227 -9.25 -4.97 23.78
C GLU A 227 -9.66 -6.39 24.19
N PRO A 228 -10.95 -6.68 24.47
CA PRO A 228 -11.41 -7.99 24.90
C PRO A 228 -11.16 -9.10 23.87
N GLU A 229 -11.12 -8.74 22.59
CA GLU A 229 -10.92 -9.66 21.46
C GLU A 229 -9.45 -10.07 21.25
N LEU A 230 -8.51 -9.35 21.87
CA LEU A 230 -7.08 -9.63 21.74
C LEU A 230 -6.77 -11.03 22.31
N GLY A 231 -6.34 -11.91 21.42
CA GLY A 231 -5.89 -13.26 21.74
C GLY A 231 -5.15 -13.92 20.58
N PRO A 232 -4.59 -15.12 20.77
CA PRO A 232 -3.76 -15.78 19.75
C PRO A 232 -4.47 -15.97 18.40
N LYS A 233 -5.77 -16.28 18.42
CA LYS A 233 -6.56 -16.44 17.19
C LYS A 233 -6.73 -15.12 16.43
N TRP A 234 -7.00 -14.03 17.15
CA TRP A 234 -7.11 -12.69 16.59
C TRP A 234 -5.78 -12.24 15.97
N LEU A 235 -4.66 -12.47 16.67
CA LEU A 235 -3.32 -12.15 16.21
C LEU A 235 -2.93 -12.95 14.96
N ALA A 236 -3.21 -14.26 14.96
CA ALA A 236 -2.94 -15.12 13.82
C ALA A 236 -3.72 -14.67 12.56
N GLN A 237 -5.00 -14.31 12.73
CA GLN A 237 -5.81 -13.75 11.65
C GLN A 237 -5.28 -12.41 11.16
N ARG A 238 -4.85 -11.53 12.06
CA ARG A 238 -4.31 -10.21 11.73
C ARG A 238 -3.01 -10.30 10.93
N LEU A 239 -2.18 -11.30 11.23
CA LEU A 239 -0.90 -11.55 10.57
C LEU A 239 -0.99 -12.53 9.39
N SER A 240 -2.19 -13.01 9.05
CA SER A 240 -2.41 -14.00 7.98
C SER A 240 -1.57 -15.29 8.14
N VAL A 241 -1.32 -15.73 9.37
CA VAL A 241 -0.63 -16.99 9.69
C VAL A 241 -1.58 -17.97 10.36
N SER A 242 -1.25 -19.26 10.31
CA SER A 242 -2.00 -20.25 11.09
C SER A 242 -1.78 -20.03 12.59
N LEU A 243 -2.80 -20.34 13.42
CA LEU A 243 -2.64 -20.32 14.88
C LEU A 243 -1.49 -21.23 15.34
N ARG A 244 -1.30 -22.35 14.65
CA ARG A 244 -0.21 -23.28 14.92
C ARG A 244 1.16 -22.65 14.70
N THR A 245 1.35 -21.95 13.58
CA THR A 245 2.60 -21.24 13.26
C THR A 245 2.89 -20.18 14.33
N LEU A 246 1.90 -19.38 14.71
CA LEU A 246 2.05 -18.39 15.78
C LEU A 246 2.45 -19.04 17.12
N GLN A 247 1.91 -20.22 17.43
CA GLN A 247 2.27 -20.95 18.65
C GLN A 247 3.69 -21.52 18.59
N GLU A 248 4.10 -22.09 17.45
CA GLU A 248 5.46 -22.60 17.22
C GLU A 248 6.50 -21.46 17.32
N ASP A 249 6.17 -20.27 16.80
CA ASP A 249 7.02 -19.09 16.91
C ASP A 249 7.25 -18.68 18.36
N PHE A 250 6.19 -18.61 19.16
CA PHE A 250 6.31 -18.29 20.58
C PHE A 250 7.05 -19.36 21.38
N GLN A 251 6.87 -20.65 21.05
CA GLN A 251 7.63 -21.73 21.70
C GLN A 251 9.14 -21.55 21.55
N SER A 252 9.60 -21.03 20.40
CA SER A 252 11.03 -20.73 20.19
C SER A 252 11.59 -19.65 21.12
N THR A 253 10.71 -18.84 21.74
CA THR A 253 11.07 -17.79 22.71
C THR A 253 10.96 -18.23 24.18
N GLY A 254 10.54 -19.47 24.44
CA GLY A 254 10.33 -19.99 25.79
C GLY A 254 9.06 -19.48 26.48
N ALA A 255 8.19 -18.75 25.78
CA ALA A 255 6.95 -18.20 26.30
C ALA A 255 5.74 -18.62 25.43
N THR A 256 4.52 -18.33 25.90
CA THR A 256 3.32 -18.46 25.07
C THR A 256 2.70 -17.09 24.80
N CYS A 257 2.08 -16.92 23.63
CA CYS A 257 1.39 -15.68 23.27
C CYS A 257 0.34 -15.28 24.34
N THR A 258 -0.45 -16.24 24.83
CA THR A 258 -1.41 -16.02 25.91
C THR A 258 -0.74 -15.58 27.21
N ALA A 259 0.39 -16.19 27.59
CA ALA A 259 1.14 -15.80 28.78
C ALA A 259 1.69 -14.37 28.66
N MET A 260 2.15 -13.96 27.47
CA MET A 260 2.64 -12.60 27.21
C MET A 260 1.55 -11.54 27.30
N ILE A 261 0.37 -11.79 26.71
CA ILE A 261 -0.79 -10.90 26.85
C ILE A 261 -1.15 -10.76 28.33
N ARG A 262 -1.27 -11.89 29.05
CA ARG A 262 -1.55 -11.90 30.49
C ARG A 262 -0.50 -11.10 31.27
N ASP A 263 0.79 -11.30 30.99
CA ASP A 263 1.90 -10.63 31.66
C ASP A 263 1.80 -9.10 31.57
N LYS A 264 1.59 -8.60 30.35
CA LYS A 264 1.46 -7.17 30.04
C LYS A 264 0.19 -6.56 30.66
N ARG A 265 -0.96 -7.25 30.58
CA ARG A 265 -2.21 -6.80 31.24
C ARG A 265 -2.06 -6.70 32.75
N LEU A 266 -1.34 -7.64 33.38
CA LEU A 266 -1.06 -7.60 34.82
C LEU A 266 -0.14 -6.44 35.21
N LYS A 267 0.87 -6.12 34.40
CA LYS A 267 1.75 -4.95 34.61
C LYS A 267 0.95 -3.65 34.54
N LEU A 268 0.12 -3.49 33.50
CA LEU A 268 -0.78 -2.34 33.39
C LEU A 268 -1.73 -2.22 34.59
N ALA A 269 -2.29 -3.35 35.05
CA ALA A 269 -3.16 -3.35 36.23
C ALA A 269 -2.43 -2.89 37.50
N ALA A 270 -1.17 -3.29 37.69
CA ALA A 270 -0.36 -2.84 38.82
C ALA A 270 -0.12 -1.32 38.77
N GLU A 271 0.23 -0.79 37.59
CA GLU A 271 0.41 0.66 37.39
C GLU A 271 -0.88 1.45 37.70
N LEU A 272 -2.04 0.95 37.29
CA LEU A 272 -3.32 1.58 37.59
C LEU A 272 -3.64 1.52 39.10
N LEU A 273 -3.37 0.41 39.77
CA LEU A 273 -3.56 0.28 41.22
C LEU A 273 -2.66 1.26 42.01
N GLU A 274 -1.41 1.47 41.58
CA GLU A 274 -0.51 2.44 42.20
C GLU A 274 -0.97 3.89 42.03
N ARG A 275 -1.51 4.22 40.84
CA ARG A 275 -2.10 5.53 40.57
C ARG A 275 -3.34 5.78 41.44
N GLU A 276 -4.24 4.80 41.54
CA GLU A 276 -5.46 4.90 42.38
C GLU A 276 -5.12 5.02 43.86
N ARG A 277 -4.10 4.30 44.35
CA ARG A 277 -3.58 4.45 45.71
C ARG A 277 -3.16 5.89 46.02
N SER A 278 -2.54 6.56 45.05
CA SER A 278 -2.01 7.92 45.20
C SER A 278 -3.09 9.00 45.07
N ALA A 279 -4.17 8.72 44.33
CA ALA A 279 -5.21 9.70 43.97
C ALA A 279 -6.41 9.74 44.93
N GLY A 280 -6.59 8.75 45.82
CA GLY A 280 -7.64 8.76 46.86
C GLY A 280 -9.09 8.61 46.35
N LYS A 281 -9.28 8.34 45.06
CA LYS A 281 -10.51 7.90 44.38
C LYS A 281 -10.11 6.66 43.57
N GLY A 282 -10.88 5.63 43.29
CA GLY A 282 -12.30 5.29 43.52
C GLY A 282 -12.76 4.13 42.60
N ARG A 283 -11.88 3.60 41.73
CA ARG A 283 -12.19 2.43 40.88
C ARG A 283 -12.12 1.17 41.72
N SER A 284 -13.10 0.28 41.52
CA SER A 284 -13.02 -1.04 42.12
C SER A 284 -11.91 -1.85 41.44
N ILE A 285 -11.40 -2.86 42.14
CA ILE A 285 -10.44 -3.81 41.57
C ILE A 285 -11.03 -4.48 40.32
N ALA A 286 -12.35 -4.71 40.30
CA ALA A 286 -13.06 -5.23 39.15
C ALA A 286 -12.99 -4.28 37.95
N ASP A 287 -13.21 -2.98 38.15
CA ASP A 287 -13.14 -1.98 37.08
C ASP A 287 -11.73 -1.89 36.48
N ILE A 288 -10.70 -1.97 37.32
CA ILE A 288 -9.30 -1.99 36.86
C ILE A 288 -9.03 -3.26 36.05
N ALA A 289 -9.50 -4.42 36.51
CA ALA A 289 -9.33 -5.67 35.78
C ALA A 289 -9.98 -5.61 34.39
N PHE A 290 -11.21 -5.13 34.30
CA PHE A 290 -11.92 -4.96 33.03
C PHE A 290 -11.26 -3.91 32.13
N ALA A 291 -10.81 -2.79 32.69
CA ALA A 291 -10.08 -1.75 31.94
C ALA A 291 -8.77 -2.27 31.35
N CYS A 292 -8.13 -3.25 31.99
CA CYS A 292 -6.94 -3.93 31.47
C CYS A 292 -7.25 -5.06 30.49
N GLY A 293 -8.52 -5.33 30.16
CA GLY A 293 -8.93 -6.36 29.20
C GLY A 293 -9.10 -7.77 29.79
N PHE A 294 -9.22 -7.92 31.12
CA PHE A 294 -9.66 -9.18 31.71
C PHE A 294 -11.17 -9.31 31.68
N ASN A 295 -11.69 -10.46 31.25
CA ASN A 295 -13.14 -10.74 31.26
C ASN A 295 -13.59 -11.59 32.47
N ASP A 296 -12.64 -12.03 33.31
CA ASP A 296 -12.90 -12.86 34.49
C ASP A 296 -12.07 -12.36 35.69
N ILE A 297 -12.76 -11.90 36.73
CA ILE A 297 -12.16 -11.33 37.94
C ILE A 297 -11.43 -12.40 38.78
N SER A 298 -11.94 -13.63 38.82
CA SER A 298 -11.33 -14.74 39.56
C SER A 298 -10.01 -15.17 38.93
N TYR A 299 -9.94 -15.20 37.61
CA TYR A 299 -8.73 -15.43 36.83
C TYR A 299 -7.72 -14.29 37.01
N PHE A 300 -8.18 -13.03 36.96
CA PHE A 300 -7.35 -11.87 37.25
C PHE A 300 -6.71 -11.95 38.64
N ASN A 301 -7.51 -12.15 39.69
CA ASN A 301 -7.02 -12.20 41.08
C ASN A 301 -5.97 -13.30 41.29
N ARG A 302 -6.20 -14.50 40.73
CA ARG A 302 -5.24 -15.61 40.79
C ARG A 302 -3.94 -15.26 40.07
N SER A 303 -4.03 -14.79 38.83
CA SER A 303 -2.87 -14.46 38.00
C SER A 303 -2.06 -13.29 38.58
N PHE A 304 -2.73 -12.29 39.17
CA PHE A 304 -2.08 -11.16 39.82
C PHE A 304 -1.31 -11.61 41.07
N ARG A 305 -1.92 -12.45 41.92
CA ARG A 305 -1.26 -12.99 43.10
C ARG A 305 -0.07 -13.87 42.73
N GLU A 306 -0.20 -14.71 41.71
CA GLU A 306 0.90 -15.53 41.19
C GLU A 306 2.09 -14.67 40.75
N LYS A 307 1.85 -13.53 40.10
CA LYS A 307 2.90 -12.67 39.57
C LYS A 307 3.53 -11.74 40.61
N PHE A 308 2.72 -11.12 41.46
CA PHE A 308 3.17 -10.05 42.38
C PHE A 308 3.22 -10.49 43.84
N GLY A 309 2.98 -11.78 44.14
CA GLY A 309 3.05 -12.36 45.49
C GLY A 309 1.93 -11.91 46.44
N SER A 310 1.03 -11.02 46.03
CA SER A 310 -0.07 -10.53 46.85
C SER A 310 -1.33 -10.28 46.02
N ALA A 311 -2.49 -10.31 46.66
CA ALA A 311 -3.75 -10.00 46.00
C ALA A 311 -3.80 -8.51 45.60
N PRO A 312 -4.53 -8.14 44.53
CA PRO A 312 -4.67 -6.74 44.09
C PRO A 312 -5.11 -5.79 45.22
N SER A 313 -5.96 -6.26 46.13
CA SER A 313 -6.41 -5.50 47.31
C SER A 313 -5.29 -5.21 48.31
N GLY A 314 -4.36 -6.16 48.52
CA GLY A 314 -3.17 -5.96 49.34
C GLY A 314 -2.18 -5.01 48.66
N TYR A 315 -2.02 -5.15 47.35
CA TYR A 315 -1.17 -4.27 46.54
C TYR A 315 -1.66 -2.81 46.61
N LEU A 316 -2.97 -2.57 46.47
CA LEU A 316 -3.60 -1.25 46.61
C LEU A 316 -3.40 -0.64 48.01
N ARG A 317 -3.45 -1.46 49.07
CA ARG A 317 -3.22 -1.01 50.45
C ARG A 317 -1.75 -0.77 50.78
N GLY A 318 -0.82 -1.16 49.90
CA GLY A 318 0.60 -0.93 50.07
C GLY A 318 1.32 -1.87 51.02
N THR A 319 0.74 -3.04 51.29
CA THR A 319 1.33 -4.03 52.20
C THR A 319 2.45 -4.86 51.55
N SER A 320 2.77 -4.60 50.27
CA SER A 320 3.75 -5.35 49.49
C SER A 320 4.44 -4.44 48.47
N ARG A 321 5.77 -4.35 48.49
CA ARG A 321 6.57 -3.82 47.37
C ARG A 321 7.02 -5.00 46.50
N PRO A 322 6.88 -4.96 45.17
CA PRO A 322 7.56 -5.93 44.32
C PRO A 322 9.05 -5.60 44.26
N SER A 323 9.90 -6.60 44.49
CA SER A 323 11.30 -6.58 44.10
C SER A 323 11.32 -6.55 42.57
N VAL A 324 11.84 -5.48 41.98
CA VAL A 324 12.04 -5.39 40.53
C VAL A 324 13.23 -6.28 40.16
N GLN A 325 12.99 -7.32 39.36
CA GLN A 325 14.00 -8.03 38.57
C GLN A 325 13.69 -7.81 37.09
#